data_AF-A0A934IUC6-F1
#
_entry.id   AF-A0A934IUC6-F1
#
_cell.length_a   1.000
_cell.length_b   1.000
_cell.length_c   1.000
_cell.angle_alpha   90.00
_cell.angle_beta   90.00
_cell.angle_gamma   90.00
#
_symmetry.space_group_name_H-M   'P 1'
#
loop_
_entity.id
_entity.type
_entity.pdbx_description
1 polymer ?
#
loop_
_entity_poly.entity_id
_entity_poly.type
_entity_poly.pdbx_seq_one_letter_code
_entity_poly.pdbx_strand_id
1 'polypeptide(L)'
;MFAHLLIAYDGSELAEKALDLSLQLAGKHGSAVTILASTEPIETGLGTGSFGAFETKSINEKLEIGYSAAATGTLEAAENKAATTGITAESL
;
A
#
# COMPACT_ATOMS: atom_id res chain seq x y z
N MET A 1 5.66 -24.99 -2.09
CA MET A 1 6.72 -24.00 -2.39
C MET A 1 6.03 -22.75 -2.89
N PHE A 2 6.35 -21.58 -2.33
CA PHE A 2 5.77 -20.32 -2.76
C PHE A 2 6.74 -19.63 -3.72
N ALA A 3 6.34 -19.42 -4.98
CA ALA A 3 7.18 -18.74 -5.96
C ALA A 3 7.13 -17.21 -5.79
N HIS A 4 5.97 -16.69 -5.38
CA HIS A 4 5.71 -15.27 -5.24
C HIS A 4 4.80 -15.01 -4.03
N LEU A 5 5.11 -13.99 -3.24
CA LEU A 5 4.30 -13.53 -2.12
C LEU A 5 3.79 -12.12 -2.41
N LEU A 6 2.46 -11.95 -2.44
CA LEU A 6 1.81 -10.65 -2.45
C LEU A 6 1.40 -10.29 -1.02
N ILE A 7 1.88 -9.16 -0.51
CA ILE A 7 1.69 -8.70 0.85
C ILE A 7 0.82 -7.45 0.82
N ALA A 8 -0.41 -7.54 1.30
CA ALA A 8 -1.22 -6.34 1.55
C ALA A 8 -0.67 -5.61 2.78
N TYR A 9 -0.37 -4.32 2.62
CA TYR A 9 0.30 -3.52 3.65
C TYR A 9 -0.33 -2.14 3.75
N ASP A 10 -0.80 -1.81 4.95
CA ASP A 10 -1.46 -0.53 5.28
C ASP A 10 -0.66 0.31 6.28
N GLY A 11 0.55 -0.13 6.66
CA GLY A 11 1.39 0.54 7.66
C GLY A 11 0.96 0.36 9.11
N SER A 12 -0.09 -0.43 9.38
CA SER A 12 -0.51 -0.74 10.75
C SER A 12 0.52 -1.62 11.47
N GLU A 13 0.51 -1.61 12.81
CA GLU A 13 1.40 -2.46 13.62
C GLU A 13 1.23 -3.96 13.30
N LEU A 14 0.01 -4.38 12.95
CA LEU A 14 -0.26 -5.77 12.58
C LEU A 14 0.25 -6.09 11.17
N ALA A 15 0.09 -5.16 10.22
CA ALA A 15 0.69 -5.31 8.90
C ALA A 15 2.23 -5.36 8.96
N GLU A 16 2.84 -4.61 9.88
CA GLU A 16 4.28 -4.66 10.12
C GLU A 16 4.77 -6.04 10.58
N LYS A 17 4.04 -6.66 11.51
CA LYS A 17 4.32 -8.04 11.95
C LYS A 17 4.09 -9.05 10.83
N ALA A 18 3.06 -8.84 10.00
CA ALA A 18 2.79 -9.69 8.85
C ALA A 18 3.89 -9.58 7.78
N LEU A 19 4.41 -8.38 7.53
CA LEU A 19 5.55 -8.13 6.65
C LEU A 19 6.78 -8.90 7.14
N ASP A 20 7.11 -8.82 8.44
CA ASP A 20 8.24 -9.55 9.03
C ASP A 20 8.17 -11.06 8.80
N LEU A 21 7.01 -11.66 9.07
CA LEU A 21 6.81 -13.09 8.88
C LEU A 21 6.87 -13.48 7.40
N SER A 22 6.33 -12.63 6.53
CA SER A 22 6.31 -12.86 5.09
C SER A 22 7.71 -12.78 4.48
N LEU A 23 8.54 -11.84 4.91
CA LEU A 23 9.94 -11.73 4.49
C LEU A 23 10.75 -12.95 4.97
N GLN A 24 10.56 -13.42 6.20
CA GLN A 24 11.18 -14.66 6.67
C GLN A 24 10.77 -15.87 5.82
N LEU A 25 9.49 -15.95 5.45
CA LEU A 25 8.98 -17.02 4.59
C LEU A 25 9.57 -16.93 3.18
N ALA A 26 9.63 -15.73 2.60
CA ALA A 26 10.24 -15.49 1.29
C ALA A 26 11.71 -15.89 1.28
N GLY A 27 12.48 -15.49 2.29
CA GLY A 27 13.89 -15.86 2.42
C GLY A 27 14.11 -17.37 2.50
N LYS A 28 13.22 -18.12 3.18
CA LYS A 28 13.29 -19.59 3.25
C LYS A 28 12.98 -20.27 1.92
N HIS A 29 12.17 -19.66 1.07
CA HIS A 29 11.70 -20.25 -0.18
C HIS A 29 12.32 -19.64 -1.44
N GLY A 30 13.12 -18.58 -1.32
CA GLY A 30 13.62 -17.80 -2.45
C GLY A 30 12.48 -17.15 -3.25
N SER A 31 11.39 -16.76 -2.57
CA SER A 31 10.21 -16.18 -3.22
C SER A 31 10.49 -14.76 -3.67
N ALA A 32 9.95 -14.37 -4.82
CA ALA A 32 9.78 -12.95 -5.14
C ALA A 32 8.72 -12.34 -4.19
N VAL A 33 8.77 -11.03 -3.98
CA VAL A 33 7.86 -10.32 -3.06
C VAL A 33 7.30 -9.07 -3.75
N THR A 34 5.98 -8.92 -3.71
CA THR A 34 5.28 -7.67 -4.02
C THR A 34 4.55 -7.18 -2.78
N ILE A 35 4.69 -5.90 -2.45
CA ILE A 35 4.01 -5.23 -1.35
C ILE A 35 2.99 -4.27 -1.96
N LEU A 36 1.73 -4.37 -1.56
CA LEU A 36 0.63 -3.60 -2.14
C LEU A 36 -0.07 -2.78 -1.06
N ALA A 37 -0.24 -1.48 -1.31
CA ALA A 37 -1.15 -0.65 -0.56
C ALA A 37 -2.37 -0.30 -1.41
N SER A 38 -3.55 -0.23 -0.78
CA SER A 38 -4.78 0.17 -1.45
C SER A 38 -5.35 1.41 -0.81
N THR A 39 -5.63 2.43 -1.63
CA THR A 39 -6.33 3.63 -1.21
C THR A 39 -7.81 3.54 -1.60
N GLU A 40 -8.69 3.93 -0.70
CA GLU A 40 -10.13 3.98 -1.00
C GLU A 40 -10.41 5.15 -1.96
N PRO A 41 -11.17 4.92 -3.05
CA PRO A 41 -11.57 6.00 -3.94
C PRO A 41 -12.51 6.96 -3.23
N ILE A 42 -12.32 8.26 -3.46
CA ILE A 42 -13.14 9.29 -2.83
C ILE A 42 -14.47 9.42 -3.57
N GLU A 43 -15.48 8.70 -3.06
CA GLU A 43 -16.85 8.80 -3.55
C GLU A 43 -17.68 9.78 -2.74
N THR A 44 -18.24 10.79 -3.40
CA THR A 44 -19.21 11.71 -2.79
C THR A 44 -20.65 11.22 -2.97
N GLY A 45 -20.94 9.98 -2.54
CA GLY A 45 -22.29 9.42 -2.35
C GLY A 45 -23.28 9.37 -3.53
N LEU A 46 -23.05 10.09 -4.64
CA LEU A 46 -23.98 10.27 -5.77
C LEU A 46 -23.29 10.36 -7.14
N GLY A 47 -21.99 10.05 -7.23
CA GLY A 47 -21.30 9.88 -8.51
C GLY A 47 -21.01 11.15 -9.33
N THR A 48 -21.33 12.36 -8.84
CA THR A 48 -21.14 13.61 -9.61
C THR A 48 -20.30 14.69 -8.92
N GLY A 49 -19.54 14.36 -7.87
CA GLY A 49 -18.60 15.32 -7.28
C GLY A 49 -19.25 16.48 -6.53
N SER A 50 -20.44 16.26 -5.94
CA SER A 50 -21.08 17.26 -5.08
C SER A 50 -21.42 16.70 -3.70
N PHE A 51 -21.08 17.44 -2.64
CA PHE A 51 -21.58 17.21 -1.29
C PHE A 51 -22.77 18.15 -1.04
N GLY A 52 -23.95 17.78 -1.54
CA GLY A 52 -25.12 18.66 -1.55
C GLY A 52 -25.03 19.72 -2.65
N ALA A 53 -24.78 20.98 -2.29
CA ALA A 53 -24.68 22.12 -3.22
C ALA A 53 -23.22 22.58 -3.48
N PHE A 54 -22.23 21.87 -2.95
CA PHE A 54 -20.82 22.22 -3.09
C PHE A 54 -20.16 21.40 -4.19
N GLU A 55 -19.58 22.08 -5.19
CA GLU A 55 -18.68 21.46 -6.17
C GLU A 55 -17.40 20.98 -5.49
N THR A 56 -17.19 19.67 -5.40
CA THR A 56 -16.07 19.07 -4.65
C THR A 56 -14.94 18.51 -5.52
N LYS A 57 -15.04 18.62 -6.85
CA LYS A 57 -14.07 18.00 -7.77
C LYS A 57 -12.61 18.30 -7.42
N SER A 58 -12.28 19.56 -7.19
CA SER A 58 -10.91 19.99 -6.85
C SER A 58 -10.45 19.56 -5.46
N ILE A 59 -11.39 19.28 -4.55
CA ILE A 59 -11.11 18.75 -3.21
C ILE A 59 -10.81 17.26 -3.33
N ASN A 60 -11.63 16.51 -4.07
CA ASN A 60 -11.43 15.08 -4.30
C ASN A 60 -10.07 14.83 -4.99
N GLU A 61 -9.74 15.59 -6.03
CA GLU A 61 -8.44 15.48 -6.73
C GLU A 61 -7.27 15.70 -5.77
N LYS A 62 -7.35 16.70 -4.89
CA LYS A 62 -6.30 16.96 -3.88
C LYS A 62 -6.18 15.84 -2.85
N LEU A 63 -7.31 15.28 -2.43
CA LEU A 63 -7.32 14.20 -1.45
C LEU A 63 -6.79 12.90 -2.07
N GLU A 64 -7.13 12.57 -3.32
CA GLU A 64 -6.54 11.42 -4.04
C GLU A 64 -5.02 11.54 -4.14
N ILE A 65 -4.50 12.72 -4.48
CA ILE A 65 -3.05 12.99 -4.47
C ILE A 65 -2.48 12.77 -3.06
N GLY A 66 -3.17 13.25 -2.03
CA GLY A 66 -2.76 13.09 -0.63
C GLY A 66 -2.71 11.63 -0.19
N TYR A 67 -3.73 10.84 -0.52
CA TYR A 67 -3.79 9.41 -0.19
C TYR A 67 -2.74 8.60 -0.94
N SER A 68 -2.56 8.86 -2.23
CA SER A 68 -1.51 8.23 -3.02
C SER A 68 -0.13 8.53 -2.45
N ALA A 69 0.17 9.79 -2.11
CA ALA A 69 1.45 10.16 -1.51
C ALA A 69 1.69 9.49 -0.14
N ALA A 70 0.66 9.39 0.70
CA ALA A 70 0.76 8.71 2.00
C ALA A 70 0.99 7.19 1.84
N ALA A 71 0.32 6.57 0.87
CA ALA A 71 0.50 5.16 0.54
C ALA A 71 1.91 4.90 0.01
N THR A 72 2.42 5.72 -0.92
CA THR A 72 3.80 5.63 -1.42
C THR A 72 4.82 5.72 -0.30
N GLY A 73 4.70 6.68 0.62
CA GLY A 73 5.63 6.79 1.75
C GLY A 73 5.60 5.57 2.67
N THR A 74 4.45 4.93 2.82
CA THR A 74 4.28 3.70 3.60
C THR A 74 4.93 2.50 2.90
N LEU A 75 4.75 2.39 1.58
CA LEU A 75 5.37 1.35 0.75
C LEU A 75 6.90 1.48 0.68
N GLU A 76 7.43 2.69 0.54
CA GLU A 76 8.88 2.94 0.56
C GLU A 76 9.51 2.48 1.88
N ALA A 77 8.84 2.70 3.02
CA ALA A 77 9.33 2.20 4.31
C ALA A 77 9.37 0.66 4.36
N ALA A 78 8.34 0.00 3.82
CA ALA A 78 8.27 -1.45 3.74
C ALA A 78 9.31 -2.06 2.80
N GLU A 79 9.52 -1.46 1.62
CA GLU A 79 10.58 -1.86 0.68
C GLU A 79 11.97 -1.70 1.29
N ASN A 80 12.23 -0.56 1.95
CA ASN A 80 13.50 -0.32 2.63
C ASN A 80 13.76 -1.40 3.69
N LYS A 81 12.72 -1.77 4.45
CA LYS A 81 12.82 -2.87 5.41
C LYS A 81 13.13 -4.20 4.74
N ALA A 82 12.44 -4.55 3.65
CA ALA A 82 12.73 -5.75 2.88
C ALA A 82 14.20 -5.78 2.40
N ALA A 83 14.71 -4.64 1.91
CA ALA A 83 16.10 -4.50 1.47
C ALA A 83 17.10 -4.76 2.61
N THR A 84 16.81 -4.35 3.86
CA THR A 84 17.67 -4.67 5.02
C THR A 84 17.78 -6.17 5.31
N THR A 85 16.80 -6.97 4.87
CA THR A 85 16.80 -8.43 5.00
C THR A 85 17.44 -9.15 3.81
N GLY A 86 17.93 -8.42 2.81
CA GLY A 86 18.51 -8.97 1.58
C GLY A 86 17.46 -9.48 0.58
N ILE A 87 16.19 -9.13 0.78
CA ILE A 87 15.08 -9.50 -0.11
C ILE A 87 14.71 -8.28 -0.95
N THR A 88 14.74 -8.43 -2.28
CA THR A 88 14.20 -7.42 -3.19
C THR A 88 12.69 -7.56 -3.25
N ALA A 89 11.97 -6.50 -2.87
CA ALA A 89 10.53 -6.41 -2.99
C ALA A 89 10.15 -5.30 -4.00
N GLU A 90 9.06 -5.51 -4.72
CA GLU A 90 8.42 -4.51 -5.58
C GLU A 90 7.19 -3.92 -4.85
N SER A 91 7.01 -2.61 -4.87
CA SER A 91 5.80 -1.96 -4.35
C SER A 91 4.79 -1.59 -5.45
N LEU A 92 3.51 -1.71 -5.12
CA LEU A 92 2.36 -1.33 -5.94
C LEU A 92 1.36 -0.49 -5.15
#